data_AF-A0A2T2UL17-F1
#
_entry.id   AF-A0A2T2UL17-F1
#
_cell.length_a   1.000
_cell.length_b   1.000
_cell.length_c   1.000
_cell.angle_alpha   90.00
_cell.angle_beta   90.00
_cell.angle_gamma   90.00
#
_symmetry.space_group_name_H-M   'P 1'
#
loop_
_entity.id
_entity.type
_entity.pdbx_description
1 polymer ?
#
loop_
_entity_poly.entity_id
_entity_poly.type
_entity_poly.pdbx_seq_one_letter_code
_entity_poly.pdbx_strand_id
1 'polypeptide(L)'
;MVTVGDVAGAVTGNGEVLAVVDEDDQPVDQAARSRVHEEALRHRAVHVLLSDGEGQMWLQKRSQGKRTYPGRWTSSASGHVPVED
;
A
#
# COMPACT_ATOMS: atom_id res chain seq x y z
N MET A 1 1.98 34.39 21.29
CA MET A 1 3.43 34.22 21.00
C MET A 1 3.84 32.88 21.61
N VAL A 2 3.83 31.82 20.81
CA VAL A 2 4.45 30.52 21.09
C VAL A 2 5.05 30.06 19.77
N THR A 3 6.30 29.61 19.85
CA THR A 3 7.28 29.44 18.78
C THR A 3 6.94 28.31 17.81
N VAL A 4 7.27 28.55 16.54
CA VAL A 4 7.47 27.51 15.52
C VAL A 4 8.70 26.70 15.92
N GLY A 5 8.54 25.40 16.16
CA GLY A 5 9.63 24.48 16.44
C GLY A 5 9.10 23.10 16.83
N ASP A 6 9.57 22.07 16.12
CA ASP A 6 9.41 20.64 16.41
C ASP A 6 8.10 19.94 16.01
N VAL A 7 7.99 19.66 14.71
CA VAL A 7 7.52 18.34 14.25
C VAL A 7 8.49 17.79 13.22
N ALA A 8 9.68 17.37 13.69
CA ALA A 8 10.51 16.42 12.98
C ALA A 8 9.91 15.02 13.12
N GLY A 9 8.76 14.80 12.46
CA GLY A 9 8.23 13.45 12.24
C GLY A 9 8.93 12.88 11.02
N ALA A 10 9.80 11.88 11.21
CA ALA A 10 10.56 11.25 10.14
C ALA A 10 9.66 10.80 8.97
N VAL A 11 9.70 11.54 7.85
CA VAL A 11 9.15 11.10 6.56
C VAL A 11 10.17 10.13 5.98
N THR A 12 9.91 8.83 6.12
CA THR A 12 10.70 7.80 5.43
C THR A 12 9.86 7.13 4.35
N GLY A 13 10.25 7.40 3.10
CA GLY A 13 9.67 6.88 1.86
C GLY A 13 9.19 8.03 0.97
N ASN A 14 9.83 8.25 -0.19
CA ASN A 14 9.26 9.08 -1.26
C ASN A 14 7.81 8.63 -1.45
N GLY A 15 6.85 9.48 -1.08
CA GLY A 15 5.44 9.08 -0.96
C GLY A 15 4.95 8.47 -2.26
N GLU A 16 4.78 7.15 -2.27
CA GLU A 16 4.30 6.38 -3.43
C GLU A 16 3.00 7.01 -3.94
N VAL A 17 2.97 7.39 -5.23
CA VAL A 17 1.78 7.88 -5.91
C VAL A 17 1.15 6.72 -6.66
N LEU A 18 -0.17 6.59 -6.55
CA LEU A 18 -0.95 5.52 -7.16
C LEU A 18 -1.98 6.11 -8.12
N ALA A 19 -2.24 5.42 -9.22
CA ALA A 19 -3.39 5.71 -10.07
C ALA A 19 -4.68 5.33 -9.31
N VAL A 20 -5.60 6.29 -9.24
CA VAL A 20 -6.99 6.05 -8.84
C VAL A 20 -7.74 5.62 -10.09
N VAL A 21 -8.46 4.51 -10.00
CA VAL A 21 -9.18 3.92 -11.12
C VAL A 21 -10.67 3.85 -10.85
N ASP A 22 -11.48 3.88 -11.90
CA ASP A 22 -12.90 3.60 -11.82
C ASP A 22 -13.21 2.10 -11.76
N GLU A 23 -14.48 1.73 -11.95
CA GLU A 23 -14.95 0.35 -11.87
C GLU A 23 -14.51 -0.51 -13.07
N ASP A 24 -14.16 0.13 -14.19
CA ASP A 24 -13.70 -0.48 -15.43
C ASP A 24 -12.15 -0.48 -15.53
N ASP A 25 -11.47 -0.28 -14.39
CA ASP A 25 -10.02 -0.17 -14.24
C ASP A 25 -9.39 0.95 -15.10
N GLN A 26 -10.16 1.98 -15.45
CA GLN A 26 -9.65 3.14 -16.17
C GLN A 26 -9.08 4.17 -15.20
N PRO A 27 -7.85 4.68 -15.41
CA PRO A 27 -7.30 5.76 -14.58
C PRO A 27 -8.16 7.03 -14.67
N VAL A 28 -8.56 7.57 -13.52
CA VAL A 28 -9.37 8.80 -13.42
C VAL A 28 -8.72 9.90 -12.59
N ASP A 29 -7.75 9.57 -11.72
CA ASP A 29 -6.99 10.52 -10.91
C ASP A 29 -5.66 9.88 -10.45
N GLN A 30 -4.81 10.64 -9.76
CA GLN A 30 -3.63 10.13 -9.07
C GLN A 30 -3.56 10.70 -7.65
N ALA A 31 -3.21 9.85 -6.69
CA ALA A 31 -3.14 10.28 -5.29
C ALA A 31 -1.99 9.60 -4.56
N ALA A 32 -1.46 10.30 -3.55
CA ALA A 32 -0.51 9.69 -2.61
C ALA A 32 -1.15 8.47 -1.95
N ARG A 33 -0.37 7.41 -1.79
CA ARG A 33 -0.80 6.16 -1.16
C ARG A 33 -1.51 6.38 0.18
N SER A 34 -1.04 7.32 1.00
CA SER A 34 -1.69 7.64 2.28
C SER A 34 -3.15 8.04 2.08
N ARG A 35 -3.42 8.95 1.15
CA ARG A 35 -4.75 9.42 0.80
C ARG A 35 -5.61 8.30 0.23
N VAL A 36 -5.05 7.51 -0.70
CA VAL A 36 -5.75 6.37 -1.31
C VAL A 36 -6.29 5.40 -0.26
N HIS A 37 -5.48 5.06 0.75
CA HIS A 37 -5.90 4.15 1.82
C HIS A 37 -6.79 4.83 2.88
N GLU A 38 -6.66 6.14 3.11
CA GLU A 38 -7.47 6.90 4.08
C GLU A 38 -8.89 7.17 3.58
N GLU A 39 -9.02 7.56 2.31
CA GLU A 39 -10.30 7.83 1.64
C GLU A 39 -10.91 6.59 0.97
N ALA A 40 -10.26 5.43 1.07
CA ALA A 40 -10.65 4.18 0.42
C ALA A 40 -10.86 4.33 -1.11
N LEU A 41 -10.00 5.10 -1.77
CA LEU A 41 -10.02 5.28 -3.22
C LEU A 41 -9.64 3.97 -3.92
N ARG A 42 -10.38 3.63 -4.99
CA ARG A 42 -10.11 2.43 -5.79
C ARG A 42 -8.79 2.60 -6.55
N HIS A 43 -7.92 1.61 -6.44
CA HIS A 43 -6.58 1.62 -7.01
C HIS A 43 -6.15 0.19 -7.37
N ARG A 44 -5.20 0.07 -8.29
CA ARG A 44 -4.65 -1.23 -8.69
C ARG A 44 -3.74 -1.81 -7.61
N ALA A 45 -3.95 -3.08 -7.29
CA ALA A 45 -3.13 -3.84 -6.35
C ALA A 45 -2.66 -5.14 -7.00
N VAL A 46 -1.49 -5.62 -6.58
CA VAL A 46 -0.93 -6.90 -7.02
C VAL A 46 -0.79 -7.81 -5.82
N HIS A 47 -1.17 -9.08 -6.00
CA HIS A 47 -0.97 -10.15 -5.04
C HIS A 47 -0.19 -11.28 -5.69
N VAL A 48 0.85 -11.75 -5.01
CA VAL A 48 1.66 -12.89 -5.43
C VAL A 48 1.43 -14.03 -4.43
N LEU A 49 1.14 -15.22 -4.98
CA LEU A 49 1.04 -16.46 -4.22
C LEU A 49 2.17 -17.39 -4.67
N LEU A 50 2.97 -17.85 -3.71
CA LEU A 50 4.04 -18.82 -3.91
C LEU A 50 3.61 -20.16 -3.36
N SER A 51 3.77 -21.19 -4.17
CA SER A 51 3.60 -22.58 -3.76
C SER A 51 4.82 -23.41 -4.14
N ASP A 52 5.08 -24.47 -3.37
CA ASP A 52 6.09 -25.47 -3.74
C ASP A 52 5.51 -26.57 -4.64
N GLY A 53 6.36 -27.55 -5.00
CA GLY A 53 5.96 -28.69 -5.84
C GLY A 53 4.99 -29.66 -5.17
N GLU A 54 4.77 -29.53 -3.85
CA GLU A 54 3.83 -30.33 -3.07
C GLU A 54 2.50 -29.61 -2.84
N GLY A 55 2.33 -28.43 -3.44
CA GLY A 55 1.11 -27.62 -3.35
C GLY A 55 0.95 -26.86 -2.03
N GLN A 56 1.99 -26.79 -1.18
CA GLN A 56 1.94 -25.96 0.03
C GLN A 56 2.13 -24.50 -0.35
N MET A 57 1.29 -23.62 0.22
CA MET A 57 1.36 -22.18 -0.02
C MET A 57 2.10 -21.45 1.09
N TRP A 58 2.93 -20.50 0.70
CA TRP A 58 3.58 -19.61 1.66
C TRP A 58 2.76 -18.34 1.84
N LEU A 59 2.33 -18.07 3.07
CA LEU A 59 1.61 -16.85 3.42
C LEU A 59 2.52 -15.91 4.21
N GLN A 60 2.33 -14.60 4.03
CA GLN A 60 3.06 -13.61 4.82
C GLN A 60 2.28 -13.28 6.09
N LYS A 61 2.91 -13.39 7.27
CA LYS A 61 2.42 -12.73 8.48
C LYS A 61 2.92 -11.31 8.53
N ARG A 62 2.01 -10.33 8.51
CA ARG A 62 2.35 -8.91 8.51
C ARG A 62 3.02 -8.51 9.83
N SER A 63 4.06 -7.70 9.74
CA SER A 63 4.67 -7.06 10.90
C SER A 63 3.63 -6.23 11.68
N GLN A 64 3.80 -6.15 13.01
CA GLN A 64 2.97 -5.32 13.87
C GLN A 64 3.14 -3.82 13.57
N GLY A 65 4.24 -3.40 12.94
CA GLY A 65 4.47 -2.00 12.55
C GLY A 65 3.72 -1.54 11.29
N LYS A 66 2.94 -2.40 10.64
CA LYS A 66 2.17 -2.02 9.46
C LYS A 66 0.97 -1.15 9.85
N ARG A 67 0.83 0.01 9.20
CA ARG A 67 -0.29 0.94 9.41
C ARG A 67 -1.66 0.30 9.17
N THR A 68 -1.78 -0.53 8.13
CA THR A 68 -3.01 -1.27 7.83
C THR A 68 -2.84 -2.75 8.16
N TYR A 69 -3.83 -3.32 8.86
CA TYR A 69 -3.93 -4.74 9.18
C TYR A 69 -2.65 -5.36 9.79
N PRO A 70 -2.15 -4.84 10.92
CA PRO A 70 -0.97 -5.41 11.59
C PRO A 70 -1.24 -6.85 12.08
N GLY A 71 -0.22 -7.71 12.04
CA GLY A 71 -0.27 -9.08 12.57
C GLY A 71 -1.09 -10.10 11.78
N ARG A 72 -1.82 -9.68 10.74
CA ARG A 72 -2.64 -10.58 9.91
C ARG A 72 -1.81 -11.38 8.91
N TRP A 73 -2.31 -12.56 8.56
CA TRP A 73 -1.82 -13.33 7.42
C TRP A 73 -2.38 -12.76 6.10
N THR A 74 -1.57 -12.77 5.05
CA THR A 74 -1.94 -12.30 3.71
C THR A 74 -1.18 -13.12 2.63
N SER A 75 -1.36 -12.77 1.36
CA SER A 75 -0.62 -13.34 0.22
C SER A 75 0.91 -13.31 0.44
N SER A 76 1.65 -14.18 -0.26
CA SER A 76 3.11 -14.29 -0.11
C SER A 76 3.82 -12.95 -0.28
N ALA A 77 3.35 -12.16 -1.25
CA ALA A 77 3.63 -10.74 -1.34
C ALA A 77 2.40 -9.98 -1.84
N SER A 78 2.32 -8.69 -1.51
CA SER A 78 1.32 -7.77 -2.05
C SER A 78 1.88 -6.35 -2.14
N GLY A 79 1.37 -5.56 -3.08
CA GLY A 79 1.79 -4.19 -3.33
C GLY A 79 0.80 -3.47 -4.25
N HIS A 80 1.21 -2.30 -4.75
CA HIS A 80 0.42 -1.51 -5.69
C HIS A 80 1.14 -1.42 -7.03
N VAL A 81 0.38 -1.06 -8.07
CA VAL A 81 0.94 -0.72 -9.38
C VAL A 81 1.30 0.77 -9.35
N PRO A 82 2.56 1.15 -9.64
CA PRO A 82 2.94 2.56 -9.72
C PRO A 82 2.24 3.23 -10.90
N VAL A 83 2.19 4.56 -10.90
CA VAL A 83 1.80 5.33 -12.09
C VAL A 83 2.86 5.09 -13.18
N GLU A 84 2.43 4.93 -14.44
CA GLU A 84 3.32 4.88 -15.59
C GLU A 84 3.93 6.27 -15.87
N ASP A 85 5.16 6.31 -16.40
CA ASP A 85 5.83 7.54 -16.84
C ASP A 85 5.23 8.10 -18.15
#